data_AF-A0A352FJ24-F1
#
_entry.id   AF-A0A352FJ24-F1
#
_cell.length_a   1.000
_cell.length_b   1.000
_cell.length_c   1.000
_cell.angle_alpha   90.00
_cell.angle_beta   90.00
_cell.angle_gamma   90.00
#
_symmetry.space_group_name_H-M   'P 1'
#
loop_
_entity.id
_entity.type
_entity.pdbx_description
1 polymer ?
#
loop_
_entity_poly.entity_id
_entity_poly.type
_entity_poly.pdbx_seq_one_letter_code
_entity_poly.pdbx_strand_id
1 'polypeptide(L)' 'MQTRQLGKTDLFITPLGFGSWAVGGGGWQFGWGSQDDRESIAAIN' A
#
# COMPACT_ATOMS: atom_id res chain seq x y z
N MET A 1 14.52 -10.32 4.55
CA MET A 1 13.67 -9.35 5.28
C MET A 1 13.33 -9.92 6.64
N GLN A 2 13.21 -9.07 7.67
CA GLN A 2 12.76 -9.50 8.99
C GLN A 2 11.23 -9.45 9.04
N THR A 3 10.60 -10.48 9.60
CA THR A 3 9.14 -10.53 9.81
C THR A 3 8.79 -10.63 11.29
N ARG A 4 7.59 -10.20 11.64
CA ARG A 4 7.02 -10.23 12.99
C ARG A 4 5.58 -10.71 12.94
N GLN A 5 5.16 -11.44 13.97
CA GLN A 5 3.79 -11.91 14.09
C GLN A 5 2.86 -10.71 14.30
N LEU A 6 1.76 -10.66 13.53
CA LEU A 6 0.74 -9.63 13.67
C LEU A 6 -0.24 -10.03 14.77
N GLY A 7 0.01 -9.55 15.99
CA GLY A 7 -0.86 -9.80 17.15
C GLY A 7 -0.98 -11.29 17.47
N LYS A 8 -2.22 -11.80 17.54
CA LYS A 8 -2.53 -13.23 17.81
C LYS A 8 -2.83 -14.03 16.53
N THR A 9 -2.54 -13.47 15.36
CA THR A 9 -2.78 -14.15 14.08
C THR A 9 -1.60 -15.04 13.71
N ASP A 10 -1.81 -15.94 12.76
CA ASP A 10 -0.72 -16.72 12.15
C ASP A 10 0.01 -15.94 11.03
N LEU A 11 -0.23 -14.63 10.90
CA LEU A 11 0.40 -13.79 9.89
C LEU A 11 1.76 -13.27 10.38
N PHE A 12 2.78 -13.46 9.55
CA PHE A 12 4.12 -12.89 9.75
C PHE A 12 4.38 -11.83 8.69
N ILE A 13 4.44 -10.56 9.09
CA ILE A 13 4.58 -9.41 8.19
C ILE A 13 5.92 -8.72 8.40
N THR A 14 6.41 -7.98 7.40
CA THR A 14 7.54 -7.07 7.60
C THR A 14 7.15 -5.92 8.54
N PRO A 15 8.08 -5.42 9.37
CA PRO A 15 7.81 -4.22 10.18
C PRO A 15 7.69 -2.95 9.33
N LEU A 16 8.10 -3.02 8.06
CA LEU A 16 7.87 -1.99 7.04
C LEU A 16 6.64 -2.36 6.23
N GLY A 17 5.63 -1.49 6.22
CA GLY A 17 4.42 -1.63 5.40
C GLY A 17 4.42 -0.66 4.22
N PHE A 18 3.65 -0.99 3.19
CA PHE A 18 3.37 -0.08 2.07
C PHE A 18 2.03 0.62 2.30
N GLY A 19 2.05 1.96 2.43
CA GLY A 19 0.84 2.76 2.55
C GLY A 19 0.29 3.14 1.17
N SER A 20 -0.99 2.85 0.91
CA SER A 20 -1.59 2.99 -0.42
C SER A 20 -2.59 4.15 -0.54
N TRP A 21 -2.48 5.22 0.27
CA TRP A 21 -3.45 6.32 0.20
C TRP A 21 -3.45 6.99 -1.19
N ALA A 22 -2.25 7.18 -1.77
CA ALA A 22 -2.01 7.91 -3.01
C ALA A 22 -1.91 6.99 -4.23
N VAL A 23 -2.47 5.77 -4.11
CA VAL A 23 -2.35 4.70 -5.11
C VAL A 23 -3.76 4.40 -5.62
N GLY A 24 -4.00 4.54 -6.93
CA GLY A 24 -5.29 4.22 -7.57
C GLY A 24 -6.48 5.10 -7.15
N GLY A 25 -6.25 6.25 -6.53
CA GLY A 25 -7.29 7.12 -5.95
C GLY A 25 -7.88 8.16 -6.91
N GLY A 26 -7.61 8.10 -8.21
CA GLY A 26 -7.95 9.17 -9.17
C GLY A 26 -9.45 9.47 -9.30
N GLY A 27 -10.32 8.51 -8.97
CA GLY A 27 -11.78 8.67 -8.95
C GLY A 27 -12.39 8.90 -7.56
N TRP A 28 -11.56 8.98 -6.51
CA TRP A 28 -12.04 9.17 -5.15
C TRP A 28 -12.27 10.65 -4.84
N GLN A 29 -13.38 10.98 -4.18
CA GLN A 29 -13.78 12.37 -3.88
C GLN A 29 -12.77 13.13 -2.98
N PHE A 30 -11.91 12.41 -2.26
CA PHE A 30 -10.83 12.95 -1.44
C PHE A 30 -9.45 12.61 -2.01
N GLY A 31 -9.39 12.18 -3.27
CA GLY A 31 -8.16 11.88 -3.97
C GLY A 31 -7.36 13.14 -4.31
N TRP A 32 -6.08 12.95 -4.59
CA TRP A 32 -5.13 14.02 -4.89
C TRP A 32 -5.14 14.44 -6.37
N GLY A 33 -6.26 14.22 -7.06
CA GLY A 33 -6.38 14.36 -8.51
C GLY A 33 -6.06 13.06 -9.26
N SER A 34 -5.93 13.18 -10.59
CA SER A 34 -5.65 12.05 -11.48
C SER A 34 -4.33 11.37 -11.11
N GLN A 35 -4.33 10.05 -11.09
CA GLN A 35 -3.16 9.21 -10.85
C GLN A 35 -2.95 8.29 -12.05
N ASP A 36 -1.70 8.02 -12.40
CA ASP A 36 -1.37 7.01 -13.39
C ASP A 36 -1.29 5.64 -12.70
N ASP A 37 -2.14 4.71 -13.11
CA ASP A 37 -2.16 3.34 -12.58
C ASP A 37 -0.82 2.63 -12.76
N ARG A 38 -0.05 2.98 -13.80
CA ARG A 38 1.27 2.39 -14.05
C ARG A 38 2.29 2.81 -13.00
N GLU A 39 2.24 4.07 -12.57
CA GLU A 39 3.09 4.56 -11.47
C GLU A 39 2.70 3.92 -10.14
N SER A 40 1.40 3.78 -9.90
CA SER A 40 0.85 3.08 -8.73
C SER A 40 1.34 1.62 -8.65
N ILE A 41 1.31 0.89 -9.77
CA ILE A 41 1.79 -0.51 -9.86
C ILE A 41 3.31 -0.58 -9.67
N ALA A 42 4.06 0.36 -10.25
CA ALA A 42 5.51 0.41 -10.10
C ALA A 42 5.92 0.62 -8.63
N ALA A 43 5.16 1.38 -7.85
CA ALA A 43 5.43 1.64 -6.44
C ALA A 43 5.22 0.41 -5.51
N ILE A 44 4.46 -0.59 -5.95
CA ILE A 44 4.18 -1.81 -5.16
C ILE A 44 5.31 -2.84 -5.27
N ASN A 45 6.11 -2.78 -6.34
CA ASN A 45 7.06 -3.83 -6.73
C ASN A 45 8.49 -3.64 -6.20
#